data_AF-A0A2V4NCT5-F1
#
_entry.id   AF-A0A2V4NCT5-F1
#
_cell.length_a   1.000
_cell.length_b   1.000
_cell.length_c   1.000
_cell.angle_alpha   90.00
_cell.angle_beta   90.00
_cell.angle_gamma   90.00
#
_symmetry.space_group_name_H-M   'P 1'
#
loop_
_entity.id
_entity.type
_entity.pdbx_description
1 polymer ?
#
loop_
_entity_poly.entity_id
_entity_poly.type
_entity_poly.pdbx_seq_one_letter_code
_entity_poly.pdbx_strand_id
1 'polypeptide(L)' 'MRHPAPSPEDRRRAVSSATGSVRAERLTPSADYLTDAEEYAAGRITADELVQRAEARHRVPDVEQPTP' A
#
# COMPACT_ATOMS: atom_id res chain seq x y z
N MET A 1 17.05 1.27 16.33
CA MET A 1 15.95 0.95 17.26
C MET A 1 14.90 0.16 16.46
N ARG A 2 14.58 -1.08 16.84
CA ARG A 2 13.47 -1.82 16.24
C ARG A 2 12.18 -1.21 16.78
N HIS A 3 11.39 -0.54 15.94
CA HIS A 3 10.05 -0.16 16.33
C HIS A 3 9.23 -1.43 16.62
N PRO A 4 8.42 -1.46 17.69
CA PRO A 4 7.49 -2.56 17.90
C PRO A 4 6.55 -2.66 16.70
N ALA A 5 6.14 -3.89 16.36
CA ALA A 5 5.17 -4.12 15.29
C ALA A 5 3.88 -3.32 15.60
N PRO A 6 3.29 -2.64 14.62
CA PRO A 6 2.12 -1.81 14.84
C PRO A 6 0.93 -2.65 15.31
N SER A 7 0.19 -2.11 16.27
CA SER A 7 -1.04 -2.76 16.76
C SER A 7 -2.08 -2.84 15.63
N PRO A 8 -3.09 -3.72 15.74
CA PRO A 8 -4.19 -3.75 14.78
C PRO A 8 -4.91 -2.40 14.64
N GLU A 9 -4.98 -1.60 15.71
CA GLU A 9 -5.58 -0.28 15.66
C GLU A 9 -4.70 0.71 14.89
N ASP A 10 -3.39 0.70 15.10
CA ASP A 10 -2.45 1.54 14.36
C ASP A 10 -2.51 1.25 12.86
N ARG A 11 -2.61 -0.03 12.50
CA ARG A 11 -2.75 -0.45 11.09
C ARG A 11 -4.05 0.06 10.47
N ARG A 12 -5.18 -0.04 11.18
CA ARG A 12 -6.45 0.54 10.72
C ARG A 12 -6.40 2.06 10.57
N ARG A 13 -5.77 2.76 11.52
CA ARG A 13 -5.59 4.22 11.45
C ARG A 13 -4.73 4.61 10.25
N ALA A 14 -3.66 3.88 9.97
CA ALA A 14 -2.81 4.10 8.80
C ALA A 14 -3.59 3.95 7.49
N VAL A 15 -4.37 2.86 7.34
CA VAL A 15 -5.22 2.63 6.15
C VAL A 15 -6.26 3.73 5.98
N SER A 16 -6.92 4.14 7.08
CA SER A 16 -7.90 5.23 7.04
C SER A 16 -7.26 6.56 6.63
N SER A 17 -6.07 6.86 7.15
CA SER A 17 -5.32 8.06 6.79
C SER A 17 -4.96 8.08 5.31
N ALA A 18 -4.35 6.99 4.80
CA ALA A 18 -3.96 6.89 3.40
C ALA A 18 -5.15 7.01 2.45
N THR A 19 -6.26 6.31 2.74
CA THR A 19 -7.48 6.37 1.94
C THR A 19 -8.12 7.76 1.99
N GLY A 20 -8.07 8.43 3.15
CA GLY A 20 -8.53 9.80 3.32
C GLY A 20 -7.78 10.78 2.43
N SER A 21 -6.45 10.70 2.39
CA SER A 21 -5.63 11.56 1.53
C SER A 21 -5.93 11.37 0.04
N VAL A 22 -6.04 10.13 -0.44
CA VAL A 22 -6.39 9.84 -1.85
C VAL A 22 -7.75 10.44 -2.21
N ARG A 23 -8.74 10.29 -1.33
CA ARG A 23 -10.09 10.87 -1.56
C ARG A 23 -10.07 12.40 -1.49
N ALA A 24 -9.25 13.01 -0.65
CA ALA A 24 -9.10 14.46 -0.57
C ALA A 24 -8.57 15.04 -1.89
N GLU A 25 -7.75 14.28 -2.61
CA GLU A 25 -7.28 14.60 -3.96
C GLU A 25 -8.29 14.27 -5.07
N ARG A 26 -9.53 13.90 -4.71
CA ARG A 26 -10.60 13.44 -5.62
C ARG A 26 -10.22 12.21 -6.44
N LEU A 27 -9.29 11.41 -5.92
CA LEU A 27 -8.93 10.12 -6.49
C LEU A 27 -9.70 9.00 -5.80
N THR A 28 -9.81 7.87 -6.50
CA THR A 28 -10.46 6.66 -5.97
C THR A 28 -9.41 5.55 -5.85
N PRO A 29 -9.20 4.97 -4.66
CA PRO A 29 -8.33 3.80 -4.52
C PRO A 29 -8.86 2.63 -5.36
N SER A 30 -7.95 1.84 -5.94
CA SER A 30 -8.33 0.63 -6.68
C SER A 30 -8.90 -0.44 -5.74
N ALA A 31 -9.72 -1.34 -6.28
CA ALA A 31 -10.26 -2.49 -5.52
C ALA A 31 -9.14 -3.40 -5.00
N ASP A 32 -8.08 -3.59 -5.77
CA ASP A 32 -6.90 -4.35 -5.38
C ASP A 32 -6.19 -3.74 -4.18
N TYR A 33 -6.01 -2.41 -4.16
CA TYR A 33 -5.45 -1.70 -3.01
C TYR A 33 -6.34 -1.87 -1.76
N LEU A 34 -7.67 -1.73 -1.90
CA LEU A 34 -8.57 -1.87 -0.76
C LEU A 34 -8.49 -3.28 -0.15
N THR A 35 -8.39 -4.30 -0.99
CA THR A 35 -8.24 -5.70 -0.56
C THR A 35 -6.94 -5.90 0.23
N ASP A 36 -5.80 -5.46 -0.30
CA ASP A 36 -4.53 -5.62 0.41
C ASP A 36 -4.50 -4.77 1.70
N ALA A 37 -5.09 -3.57 1.68
CA ALA A 37 -5.17 -2.70 2.84
C ALA A 37 -5.99 -3.34 3.98
N GLU A 38 -7.06 -4.07 3.65
CA GLU A 38 -7.81 -4.88 4.62
C GLU A 38 -6.98 -6.04 5.18
N GLU A 39 -6.21 -6.74 4.33
CA GLU A 39 -5.30 -7.80 4.79
C GLU A 39 -4.20 -7.26 5.72
N TYR A 40 -3.65 -6.09 5.41
CA TYR A 40 -2.68 -5.40 6.28
C TYR A 40 -3.32 -4.97 7.60
N ALA A 41 -4.51 -4.36 7.55
CA ALA A 41 -5.26 -3.98 8.74
C ALA A 41 -5.59 -5.19 9.64
N ALA A 42 -5.89 -6.34 9.03
CA ALA A 42 -6.09 -7.61 9.73
C ALA A 42 -4.79 -8.25 10.24
N GLY A 43 -3.62 -7.85 9.70
CA GLY A 43 -2.30 -8.37 10.07
C GLY A 43 -1.96 -9.68 9.39
N ARG A 44 -2.62 -9.98 8.27
CA ARG A 44 -2.35 -11.14 7.44
C ARG A 44 -1.13 -10.90 6.54
N ILE A 45 -0.87 -9.63 6.21
CA ILE A 45 0.32 -9.19 5.48
C ILE A 45 1.02 -8.05 6.22
N THR A 46 2.31 -7.92 5.98
CA THR A 46 3.16 -6.82 6.43
C THR A 46 3.02 -5.59 5.53
N ALA A 47 3.53 -4.44 5.98
CA ALA A 47 3.58 -3.23 5.16
C ALA A 47 4.48 -3.42 3.92
N ASP A 48 5.58 -4.16 4.06
CA ASP A 48 6.48 -4.47 2.94
C ASP A 48 5.78 -5.33 1.88
N GLU A 49 4.99 -6.32 2.30
CA GLU A 49 4.19 -7.13 1.37
C GLU A 49 3.09 -6.31 0.68
N LEU A 50 2.44 -5.37 1.38
CA LEU A 50 1.47 -4.44 0.79
C LEU A 50 2.12 -3.63 -0.35
N VAL A 51 3.32 -3.10 -0.12
CA VAL A 51 4.08 -2.35 -1.14
C VAL A 51 4.49 -3.27 -2.29
N GLN A 52 5.06 -4.44 -2.00
CA GLN A 52 5.49 -5.39 -3.03
C GLN A 52 4.35 -5.82 -3.95
N ARG A 53 3.15 -6.05 -3.40
CA ARG A 53 1.96 -6.38 -4.21
C ARG A 53 1.53 -5.22 -5.09
N ALA A 54 1.53 -3.99 -4.56
CA ALA A 54 1.23 -2.80 -5.35
C ALA A 54 2.24 -2.60 -6.49
N GLU A 55 3.54 -2.74 -6.18
CA GLU A 55 4.61 -2.65 -7.18
C GLU A 55 4.50 -3.75 -8.24
N ALA A 56 4.27 -5.00 -7.85
CA ALA A 56 4.16 -6.10 -8.80
C ALA A 56 3.03 -5.90 -9.83
N ARG A 57 1.95 -5.19 -9.46
CA ARG A 57 0.85 -4.86 -10.38
C ARG A 57 1.15 -3.70 -11.32
N HIS A 58 1.89 -2.71 -10.84
CA HIS A 58 2.06 -1.43 -11.54
C HIS A 58 3.47 -1.21 -12.09
N ARG A 59 4.42 -2.08 -11.77
CA ARG A 59 5.75 -2.07 -12.34
C ARG A 59 5.62 -2.37 -13.83
N VAL A 60 5.79 -1.33 -14.64
CA VAL A 60 6.04 -1.47 -16.07
C VAL A 60 7.39 -2.18 -16.20
N PRO A 61 7.53 -3.26 -16.99
CA PRO A 61 8.86 -3.79 -17.32
C PRO A 61 9.67 -2.64 -17.90
N ASP A 62 10.92 -2.50 -17.45
CA ASP A 62 11.86 -1.47 -17.89
C ASP A 62 11.70 -1.26 -19.40
N VAL A 63 11.16 -0.11 -19.80
CA VAL A 63 11.28 0.33 -21.18
C VAL A 63 12.75 0.72 -21.27
N GLU A 64 13.59 -0.17 -21.79
CA GLU A 64 15.01 0.07 -22.02
C GLU A 64 15.18 1.51 -22.51
N GLN A 65 15.73 2.38 -21.66
CA GLN A 65 16.07 3.72 -22.10
C GLN A 65 17.21 3.54 -23.12
N PRO A 66 17.03 3.95 -24.39
CA PRO A 66 18.13 3.88 -25.34
C PRO A 66 19.25 4.78 -24.82
N THR A 67 20.41 4.19 -24.53
CA THR A 67 21.64 4.93 -24.23
C THR A 67 21.98 5.86 -25.40
N PRO A 68 22.38 7.13 -25.14
CA PRO A 68 22.78 8.08 -26.18
C PRO A 68 24.04 7.65 -26.93
#